data_AF-A0A1M5TVB4-F1
#
_entry.id   AF-A0A1M5TVB4-F1
#
_cell.length_a   1.000
_cell.length_b   1.000
_cell.length_c   1.000
_cell.angle_alpha   90.00
_cell.angle_beta   90.00
_cell.angle_gamma   90.00
#
_symmetry.space_group_name_H-M   'P 1'
#
loop_
_entity.id
_entity.type
_entity.pdbx_description
1 polymer ?
#
loop_
_entity_poly.entity_id
_entity_poly.type
_entity_poly.pdbx_seq_one_letter_code
_entity_poly.pdbx_strand_id
1 'polypeptide(L)'
;MARWAQTSPTRCSRPWPGSGTAETLLRLQRFYDALAGADHGLRTPRIREVLVADDRVVSVEDRLAGRPLRAGMDDREHVLREADVEAVTTVLAGLARVTPDVVTPDLPLLPGEPALPHGAAFGTALADVRDGLGM
;
A
#
# COMPACT_ATOMS: atom_id res chain seq x y z
N MET A 1 -6.85 -28.94 0.79
CA MET A 1 -7.59 -27.88 1.52
C MET A 1 -6.71 -27.41 2.66
N ALA A 2 -5.89 -26.38 2.45
CA ALA A 2 -4.82 -26.00 3.37
C ALA A 2 -5.14 -24.68 4.08
N ARG A 3 -5.04 -24.71 5.41
CA ARG A 3 -5.49 -23.68 6.36
C ARG A 3 -4.31 -22.75 6.66
N TRP A 4 -4.05 -21.77 5.79
CA TRP A 4 -2.85 -20.90 5.87
C TRP A 4 -3.01 -19.64 6.73
N ALA A 5 -4.18 -19.37 7.30
CA ALA A 5 -4.36 -18.24 8.21
C ALA A 5 -4.07 -18.66 9.67
N GLN A 6 -2.80 -18.90 10.01
CA GLN A 6 -2.38 -18.87 11.41
C GLN A 6 -1.81 -17.47 11.70
N THR A 7 -2.70 -16.59 12.14
CA THR A 7 -2.39 -15.22 12.51
C THR A 7 -2.18 -15.14 14.02
N SER A 8 -0.95 -14.81 14.45
CA SER A 8 -0.72 -14.26 15.79
C SER A 8 -1.53 -12.96 15.96
N PRO A 9 -1.90 -12.54 17.18
CA PRO A 9 -2.71 -11.32 17.40
C PRO A 9 -2.12 -10.05 16.76
N THR A 10 -0.81 -10.05 16.52
CA THR A 10 -0.04 -8.93 15.96
C THR A 10 0.38 -9.11 14.50
N ARG A 11 0.20 -10.28 13.89
CA ARG A 11 0.69 -10.59 12.53
C ARG A 11 -0.38 -11.23 11.65
N CYS A 12 -0.40 -10.88 10.38
CA CYS A 12 -1.23 -11.51 9.37
C CYS A 12 -0.39 -12.07 8.22
N SER A 13 -0.84 -13.18 7.64
CA SER A 13 -0.29 -13.72 6.39
C SER A 13 -1.18 -13.29 5.23
N ARG A 14 -0.60 -12.74 4.16
CA ARG A 14 -1.34 -12.36 2.95
C ARG A 14 -0.81 -13.13 1.74
N PRO A 15 -1.62 -14.03 1.15
CA PRO A 15 -1.28 -14.61 -0.15
C PRO A 15 -1.50 -13.57 -1.25
N TRP A 16 -0.58 -13.54 -2.22
CA TRP A 16 -0.66 -12.60 -3.35
C TRP A 16 -1.19 -13.31 -4.60
N PRO A 17 -2.34 -12.89 -5.14
CA PRO A 17 -2.87 -13.47 -6.38
C PRO A 17 -2.06 -13.00 -7.61
N GLY A 18 -1.85 -13.89 -8.59
CA GLY A 18 -1.27 -13.55 -9.90
C GLY A 18 0.26 -13.50 -9.97
N SER A 19 0.81 -12.53 -10.73
CA SER A 19 2.23 -12.34 -11.08
C SER A 19 3.09 -11.70 -9.98
N GLY A 20 2.61 -11.67 -8.73
CA GLY A 20 3.39 -11.16 -7.61
C GLY A 20 4.60 -12.04 -7.36
N THR A 21 5.80 -11.58 -7.69
CA THR A 21 7.05 -12.29 -7.41
C THR A 21 7.56 -11.94 -6.01
N ALA A 22 8.44 -12.77 -5.45
CA ALA A 22 9.13 -12.44 -4.21
C ALA A 22 9.89 -11.10 -4.33
N GLU A 23 10.42 -10.81 -5.52
CA GLU A 23 11.07 -9.53 -5.81
C GLU A 23 10.11 -8.35 -5.70
N THR A 24 8.89 -8.44 -6.26
CA THR A 24 7.87 -7.40 -6.12
C THR A 24 7.53 -7.15 -4.64
N LEU A 25 7.41 -8.20 -3.82
CA LEU A 25 7.14 -8.04 -2.39
C LEU A 25 8.32 -7.47 -1.61
N LEU A 26 9.56 -7.79 -1.99
CA LEU A 26 10.76 -7.19 -1.40
C LEU A 26 10.85 -5.70 -1.75
N ARG A 27 10.45 -5.29 -2.96
CA ARG A 27 10.35 -3.86 -3.32
C ARG A 27 9.26 -3.17 -2.51
N LEU A 28 8.09 -3.78 -2.37
CA LEU A 28 7.00 -3.27 -1.54
C LEU A 28 7.39 -3.17 -0.06
N GLN A 29 8.16 -4.12 0.45
CA GLN A 29 8.72 -4.08 1.81
C GLN A 29 9.59 -2.83 2.01
N ARG A 30 10.53 -2.58 1.10
CA ARG A 30 11.39 -1.38 1.17
C ARG A 30 10.57 -0.11 1.13
N PHE A 31 9.56 -0.04 0.27
CA PHE A 31 8.66 1.12 0.19
C PHE A 31 7.95 1.36 1.51
N TYR A 32 7.38 0.31 2.12
CA TYR A 32 6.72 0.44 3.41
C TYR A 32 7.66 0.82 4.55
N ASP A 33 8.90 0.29 4.56
CA ASP A 33 9.91 0.69 5.55
C ASP A 33 10.33 2.16 5.36
N ALA A 34 10.48 2.64 4.11
CA ALA A 34 10.77 4.03 3.81
C ALA A 34 9.61 4.95 4.26
N LEU A 35 8.37 4.55 3.99
CA LEU A 35 7.19 5.28 4.39
C LEU A 35 7.07 5.33 5.93
N ALA A 36 7.25 4.19 6.61
CA ALA A 36 7.24 4.13 8.07
C ALA A 36 8.33 4.99 8.73
N GLY A 37 9.44 5.24 8.04
CA GLY A 37 10.52 6.12 8.49
C GLY A 37 10.24 7.61 8.31
N ALA A 38 9.27 7.99 7.46
CA ALA A 38 8.86 9.37 7.28
C ALA A 38 7.92 9.79 8.42
N ASP A 39 8.25 10.90 9.10
CA ASP A 39 7.46 11.44 10.21
C ASP A 39 6.16 12.11 9.71
N HIS A 40 5.21 11.29 9.27
CA HIS A 40 3.91 11.72 8.76
C HIS A 40 2.75 11.37 9.70
N GLY A 41 3.03 10.77 10.87
CA GLY A 41 2.01 10.42 11.87
C GLY A 41 1.01 9.33 11.44
N LEU A 42 1.25 8.64 10.32
CA LEU A 42 0.39 7.57 9.81
C LEU A 42 1.02 6.21 10.11
N ARG A 43 0.18 5.20 10.35
CA ARG A 43 0.64 3.82 10.43
C ARG A 43 0.52 3.16 9.07
N THR A 44 1.61 2.57 8.61
CA THR A 44 1.69 1.88 7.32
C THR A 44 1.81 0.37 7.55
N PRO A 45 1.36 -0.46 6.60
CA PRO A 45 1.63 -1.89 6.66
C PRO A 45 3.13 -2.12 6.75
N ARG A 46 3.56 -3.17 7.45
CA ARG A 46 4.97 -3.54 7.53
C ARG A 46 5.15 -5.00 7.18
N ILE A 47 5.77 -5.26 6.03
CA ILE A 47 6.14 -6.62 5.62
C ILE A 47 7.35 -7.03 6.45
N ARG A 48 7.20 -8.09 7.25
CA ARG A 48 8.27 -8.66 8.07
C ARG A 48 9.04 -9.72 7.32
N GLU A 49 8.30 -10.59 6.61
CA GLU A 49 8.85 -11.76 5.95
C GLU A 49 8.14 -11.97 4.60
N VAL A 50 8.90 -12.40 3.61
CA VAL A 50 8.38 -12.86 2.31
C VAL A 50 8.74 -14.33 2.17
N LEU A 51 7.74 -15.17 1.95
CA LEU A 51 7.87 -16.61 1.85
C LEU A 51 7.42 -17.07 0.46
N VAL A 52 8.12 -18.04 -0.10
CA VAL A 52 7.73 -18.73 -1.34
C VAL A 52 7.43 -20.18 -0.99
N ALA A 53 6.22 -20.64 -1.26
CA ALA A 53 5.77 -22.00 -1.01
C ALA A 53 4.78 -22.43 -2.10
N ASP A 54 4.98 -23.61 -2.68
CA ASP A 54 4.12 -24.19 -3.73
C ASP A 54 3.82 -23.21 -4.89
N ASP A 55 4.88 -22.56 -5.42
CA ASP A 55 4.82 -21.52 -6.45
C ASP A 55 3.95 -20.30 -6.11
N ARG A 56 3.63 -20.11 -4.82
CA ARG A 56 2.89 -18.96 -4.30
C ARG A 56 3.80 -18.10 -3.45
N VAL A 57 3.61 -16.80 -3.57
CA VAL A 57 4.28 -15.82 -2.75
C VAL A 57 3.34 -15.33 -1.64
N VAL A 58 3.84 -15.35 -0.41
CA VAL A 58 3.12 -14.96 0.80
C VAL A 58 3.94 -13.91 1.55
N SER A 59 3.30 -12.83 1.99
CA SER A 59 3.91 -11.91 2.97
C SER A 59 3.38 -12.19 4.36
N VAL A 60 4.25 -12.03 5.37
CA VAL A 60 3.86 -11.89 6.78
C VAL A 60 3.98 -10.43 7.14
N GLU A 61 2.89 -9.82 7.57
CA GLU A 61 2.77 -8.39 7.82
C GLU A 61 2.35 -8.11 9.27
N ASP A 62 2.76 -6.94 9.79
CA ASP A 62 2.21 -6.42 11.04
C ASP A 62 0.72 -6.08 10.84
N ARG A 63 -0.11 -6.47 11.79
CA ARG A 63 -1.54 -6.17 11.75
C ARG A 63 -1.76 -4.69 12.08
N LEU A 64 -2.35 -3.94 11.14
CA LEU A 64 -2.83 -2.59 11.40
C LEU A 64 -4.06 -2.62 12.31
N ALA A 65 -4.03 -1.80 13.36
CA ALA A 65 -5.17 -1.58 14.23
C ALA A 65 -6.21 -0.70 13.53
N GLY A 66 -7.48 -0.91 13.86
CA GLY A 66 -8.60 -0.15 13.30
C GLY A 66 -9.56 -1.05 12.51
N ARG A 67 -10.45 -0.40 11.75
CA ARG A 67 -11.40 -1.07 10.86
C ARG A 67 -11.24 -0.52 9.44
N PRO A 68 -11.37 -1.36 8.40
CA PRO A 68 -11.51 -0.87 7.04
C PRO A 68 -12.66 0.14 6.95
N LEU A 69 -12.50 1.20 6.14
CA LEU A 69 -13.57 2.15 5.84
C LEU A 69 -14.82 1.47 5.25
N ARG A 70 -14.65 0.28 4.65
CA ARG A 70 -15.73 -0.55 4.08
C ARG A 70 -16.23 -1.71 4.97
N ALA A 71 -15.74 -1.85 6.21
CA ALA A 71 -16.10 -3.02 7.01
C ALA A 71 -17.58 -2.99 7.44
N GLY A 72 -18.34 -3.99 6.98
CA GLY A 72 -19.75 -4.21 7.36
C GLY A 72 -20.79 -3.76 6.34
N MET A 73 -20.47 -3.75 5.05
CA MET A 73 -21.30 -3.10 4.03
C MET A 73 -21.59 -4.09 2.88
N ASP A 74 -22.88 -4.36 2.66
CA ASP A 74 -23.39 -4.91 1.40
C ASP A 74 -23.28 -3.84 0.31
N ASP A 75 -23.22 -4.25 -0.97
CA ASP A 75 -22.94 -3.49 -2.23
C ASP A 75 -23.79 -2.21 -2.51
N ARG A 76 -24.19 -1.44 -1.50
CA ARG A 76 -24.94 -0.19 -1.63
C ARG A 76 -23.99 1.01 -1.63
N GLU A 77 -24.44 2.05 -2.34
CA GLU A 77 -23.74 3.31 -2.55
C GLU A 77 -23.20 3.90 -1.24
N HIS A 78 -21.90 4.18 -1.22
CA HIS A 78 -21.19 4.69 -0.05
C HIS A 78 -21.48 6.19 0.12
N VAL A 79 -22.16 6.55 1.21
CA VAL A 79 -22.14 7.93 1.70
C VAL A 79 -20.96 8.07 2.66
N LEU A 80 -19.87 8.67 2.19
CA LEU A 80 -18.74 9.04 3.05
C LEU A 80 -19.22 10.04 4.10
N ARG A 81 -18.89 9.79 5.37
CA ARG A 81 -19.15 10.77 6.44
C ARG A 81 -18.05 11.84 6.41
N GLU A 82 -18.35 13.01 6.94
CA GLU A 82 -17.37 14.11 7.04
C GLU A 82 -16.08 13.66 7.74
N ALA A 83 -16.19 12.88 8.82
CA ALA A 83 -15.05 12.31 9.52
C ALA A 83 -14.22 11.34 8.66
N ASP A 84 -14.84 10.63 7.71
CA ASP A 84 -14.12 9.74 6.78
C ASP A 84 -13.33 10.57 5.76
N VAL A 85 -13.92 11.66 5.26
CA VAL A 85 -13.27 12.62 4.35
C VAL A 85 -12.09 13.30 5.04
N GLU A 86 -12.25 13.73 6.29
CA GLU A 86 -11.19 14.33 7.10
C GLU A 86 -10.03 13.35 7.32
N ALA A 87 -10.34 12.09 7.67
CA ALA A 87 -9.33 11.04 7.84
C ALA A 87 -8.54 10.79 6.54
N VAL A 88 -9.23 10.68 5.40
CA VAL A 88 -8.58 10.52 4.09
C VAL A 88 -7.72 11.73 3.74
N THR A 89 -8.22 12.95 3.97
CA THR A 89 -7.49 14.18 3.68
C THR A 89 -6.23 14.31 4.54
N THR A 90 -6.31 13.92 5.81
CA THR A 90 -5.16 13.88 6.73
C THR A 90 -4.11 12.88 6.24
N VAL A 91 -4.53 11.70 5.78
CA VAL A 91 -3.63 10.70 5.19
C VAL A 91 -2.95 11.27 3.94
N LEU A 92 -3.72 11.85 3.01
CA LEU A 92 -3.17 12.42 1.79
C LEU A 92 -2.19 13.57 2.06
N ALA A 93 -2.50 14.44 3.04
CA ALA A 93 -1.61 15.52 3.45
C ALA A 93 -0.32 15.00 4.08
N GLY A 94 -0.39 13.90 4.85
CA GLY A 94 0.78 13.21 5.39
C GLY A 94 1.65 12.62 4.28
N LEU A 95 1.03 11.90 3.34
CA LEU A 95 1.71 11.30 2.18
C LEU A 95 2.38 12.35 1.30
N ALA A 96 1.74 13.51 1.07
CA ALA A 96 2.30 14.59 0.26
C ALA A 96 3.60 15.20 0.82
N ARG A 97 3.88 14.99 2.12
CA ARG A 97 5.12 15.46 2.78
C ARG A 97 6.25 14.46 2.70
N VAL A 98 5.96 13.22 2.29
CA VAL A 98 6.99 12.20 2.11
C VAL A 98 7.79 12.55 0.88
N THR A 99 9.06 12.90 1.07
CA THR A 99 9.97 13.08 -0.06
C THR A 99 10.18 11.70 -0.69
N PRO A 100 9.89 11.53 -1.99
CA PRO A 100 10.17 10.28 -2.67
C PRO A 100 11.70 10.10 -2.76
N ASP A 101 12.29 9.50 -1.74
CA ASP A 101 13.66 9.01 -1.79
C ASP A 101 13.70 7.66 -2.53
N VAL A 102 14.91 7.21 -2.91
CA VAL A 102 15.35 6.17 -3.89
C VAL A 102 14.47 4.93 -4.09
N VAL A 103 13.52 4.63 -3.20
CA VAL A 103 12.68 3.42 -3.19
C VAL A 103 11.34 3.60 -3.91
N THR A 104 10.84 4.82 -4.02
CA THR A 104 9.51 5.14 -4.62
C THR A 104 9.36 4.78 -6.12
N PRO A 105 10.38 4.89 -6.98
CA PRO A 105 10.25 4.61 -8.41
C PRO A 105 10.33 3.11 -8.76
N ASP A 106 10.70 2.24 -7.82
CA ASP A 106 10.83 0.79 -8.05
C ASP A 106 9.50 0.03 -7.94
N LEU A 107 8.42 0.72 -7.54
CA LEU A 107 7.08 0.16 -7.51
C LEU A 107 6.33 0.50 -8.80
N PRO A 108 5.92 -0.50 -9.61
CA PRO A 108 4.85 -0.27 -10.57
C PRO A 108 3.60 0.12 -9.78
N LEU A 109 3.02 1.28 -10.10
CA LEU A 109 1.83 1.81 -9.43
C LEU A 109 0.66 0.82 -9.52
N LEU A 110 0.51 0.17 -10.68
CA LEU A 110 -0.37 -0.96 -10.99
C LEU A 110 0.20 -1.76 -12.19
N PRO A 111 -0.30 -2.98 -12.47
CA PRO A 111 0.05 -3.70 -13.71
C PRO A 111 -0.24 -2.83 -14.95
N GLY A 112 0.81 -2.43 -15.67
CA GLY A 112 0.71 -1.60 -16.87
C GLY A 112 0.84 -0.09 -16.65
N GLU A 113 0.99 0.39 -15.41
CA GLU A 113 1.22 1.81 -15.14
C GLU A 113 2.71 2.19 -15.16
N PRO A 114 3.06 3.38 -15.67
CA PRO A 114 4.43 3.87 -15.69
C PRO A 114 4.93 4.17 -14.26
N ALA A 115 6.23 4.01 -14.03
CA ALA A 115 6.86 4.40 -12.77
C ALA A 115 6.77 5.92 -12.55
N LEU A 116 6.71 6.35 -11.28
CA LEU A 116 6.76 7.77 -10.95
C LEU A 116 8.13 8.36 -11.32
N PRO A 117 8.19 9.56 -11.92
CA PRO A 117 9.46 10.22 -12.25
C PRO A 117 10.28 10.52 -11.00
N HIS A 118 11.59 10.26 -11.07
CA HIS A 118 12.50 10.48 -9.94
C HIS A 118 12.65 11.98 -9.64
N GLY A 119 12.67 12.34 -8.35
CA GLY A 119 12.98 13.71 -7.90
C GLY A 119 11.87 14.74 -8.08
N ALA A 120 10.69 14.36 -8.59
CA ALA A 120 9.52 15.22 -8.63
C ALA A 120 8.81 15.23 -7.27
N ALA A 121 8.28 16.40 -6.87
CA ALA A 121 7.36 16.47 -5.74
C ALA A 121 6.12 15.61 -6.06
N PHE A 122 5.60 14.89 -5.05
CA PHE A 122 4.47 13.96 -5.22
C PHE A 122 3.28 14.59 -5.95
N GLY A 123 2.97 15.86 -5.67
CA GLY A 123 1.88 16.59 -6.34
C GLY A 123 2.09 16.79 -7.85
N THR A 124 3.33 16.97 -8.30
CA THR A 124 3.67 17.09 -9.72
C THR A 124 3.58 15.73 -10.41
N ALA A 125 4.13 14.70 -9.78
CA ALA A 125 4.06 13.33 -10.31
C ALA A 125 2.61 12.82 -10.42
N LEU A 126 1.72 13.22 -9.50
CA LEU A 126 0.30 12.90 -9.55
C LEU A 126 -0.43 13.64 -10.69
N ALA A 127 -0.06 14.89 -10.98
CA ALA A 127 -0.63 15.65 -12.08
C ALA A 127 -0.26 15.02 -13.44
N ASP A 128 0.98 14.56 -13.59
CA ASP A 128 1.43 13.88 -14.81
C ASP A 128 0.71 12.55 -15.04
N VAL A 129 0.41 11.79 -13.96
CA VAL A 129 -0.40 10.56 -14.06
C VAL A 129 -1.84 10.87 -14.50
N ARG A 130 -2.45 11.96 -14.00
CA ARG A 130 -3.78 12.41 -14.45
C ARG A 130 -3.77 12.71 -15.95
N ASP A 131 -2.78 13.48 -16.40
CA ASP A 131 -2.71 13.95 -17.78
C ASP A 131 -2.33 12.81 -18.76
N GLY A 132 -1.59 11.79 -18.29
CA GLY A 132 -1.26 10.57 -19.04
C GLY A 132 -2.41 9.56 -19.19
N LEU A 133 -3.49 9.69 -18.40
CA LEU A 133 -4.69 8.85 -18.48
C LEU A 133 -5.73 9.35 -19.50
N GLY A 134 -5.46 10.45 -20.20
CA GLY A 134 -6.36 10.99 -21.23
C GLY A 134 -7.71 11.46 -20.69
N MET A 135 -7.76 11.92 -19.42
CA MET A 135 -8.91 12.64 -18.86
C MET A 135 -8.70 14.14 -18.86
#